data_AF-A0A776Q845-F1
#
_entry.id   AF-A0A776Q845-F1
#
_cell.length_a   1.000
_cell.length_b   1.000
_cell.length_c   1.000
_cell.angle_alpha   90.00
_cell.angle_beta   90.00
_cell.angle_gamma   90.00
#
_symmetry.space_group_name_H-M   'P 1'
#
loop_
_entity.id
_entity.type
_entity.pdbx_description
1 polymer ?
#
loop_
_entity_poly.entity_id
_entity_poly.type
_entity_poly.pdbx_seq_one_letter_code
_entity_poly.pdbx_strand_id
1 'polypeptide(L)'
;MQSSLLVSERMAFKLHRQGMIMETIGKNNAVCNEYPSPILPKERWRYQMVNMYPDSGQCHPFGRSVMRWETGKNPPNTKKNFGYLMWR
;
A
#
# COMPACT_ATOMS: atom_id res chain seq x y z
N MET A 1 1.66 -7.87 -11.71
CA MET A 1 1.18 -7.63 -10.34
C MET A 1 2.33 -7.34 -9.38
N GLN A 2 3.35 -8.20 -9.29
CA GLN A 2 4.59 -7.93 -8.53
C GLN A 2 5.18 -6.53 -8.81
N SER A 3 5.39 -6.19 -10.09
CA SER A 3 5.96 -4.89 -10.48
C SER A 3 5.05 -3.70 -10.16
N SER A 4 3.74 -3.83 -10.34
CA SER A 4 2.78 -2.76 -10.07
C SER A 4 2.68 -2.44 -8.59
N LEU A 5 2.73 -3.46 -7.72
CA LEU A 5 2.82 -3.26 -6.27
C LEU A 5 4.12 -2.59 -5.88
N LEU A 6 5.26 -3.07 -6.39
CA LEU A 6 6.57 -2.49 -6.11
C LEU A 6 6.66 -1.00 -6.49
N VAL A 7 6.03 -0.59 -7.59
CA VAL A 7 5.91 0.82 -7.98
C VAL A 7 5.04 1.61 -6.99
N SER A 8 3.90 1.04 -6.56
CA SER A 8 3.05 1.71 -5.56
C SER A 8 3.77 1.91 -4.22
N GLU A 9 4.56 0.92 -3.77
CA GLU A 9 5.36 1.03 -2.53
C GLU A 9 6.39 2.18 -2.64
N ARG A 10 7.06 2.27 -3.79
CA ARG A 10 8.06 3.32 -4.07
C ARG A 10 7.42 4.70 -4.16
N MET A 11 6.22 4.79 -4.73
CA MET A 11 5.48 6.04 -4.80
C MET A 11 5.08 6.51 -3.40
N ALA A 12 4.56 5.62 -2.54
CA ALA A 12 4.28 5.95 -1.15
C ALA A 12 5.53 6.45 -0.41
N PHE A 13 6.67 5.76 -0.59
CA PHE A 13 7.95 6.19 -0.01
C PHE A 13 8.39 7.58 -0.51
N LYS A 14 8.20 7.87 -1.80
CA LYS A 14 8.49 9.19 -2.37
C LYS A 14 7.59 10.27 -1.77
N LEU A 15 6.29 10.02 -1.65
CA LEU A 15 5.32 10.97 -1.09
C LEU A 15 5.64 11.32 0.37
N HIS A 16 6.06 10.34 1.18
CA HIS A 16 6.54 10.57 2.54
C HIS A 16 7.75 11.49 2.59
N ARG A 17 8.76 11.25 1.73
CA ARG A 17 9.95 12.09 1.64
C ARG A 17 9.69 13.50 1.12
N GLN A 18 8.66 13.67 0.30
CA GLN A 18 8.20 14.98 -0.16
C GLN A 18 7.36 15.72 0.88
N GLY A 19 7.05 15.09 2.03
CA GLY A 19 6.23 15.69 3.08
C GLY A 19 4.76 15.87 2.69
N MET A 20 4.29 15.19 1.63
CA MET A 20 2.88 15.29 1.19
C MET A 20 1.95 14.41 2.04
N ILE A 21 2.49 13.43 2.75
CA ILE A 21 1.74 12.54 3.64
C ILE A 21 2.05 12.93 5.08
N MET A 22 1.01 13.37 5.78
CA MET A 22 1.06 13.68 7.21
C MET A 22 0.62 12.46 8.01
N GLU A 23 1.38 12.11 9.04
CA GLU A 23 1.11 10.98 9.94
C GLU A 23 0.53 11.46 11.27
N THR A 24 -0.28 10.61 11.90
CA THR A 24 -0.93 10.86 13.20
C THR A 24 -0.63 9.73 14.18
N ILE A 25 0.65 9.34 14.27
CA ILE A 25 1.06 8.28 15.21
C ILE A 25 0.90 8.79 16.64
N GLY A 26 0.10 8.09 17.45
CA GLY A 26 -0.11 8.40 18.87
C GLY A 26 1.11 8.08 19.76
N LYS A 27 2.29 8.62 19.43
CA LYS A 27 3.45 8.58 20.30
C LYS A 27 3.59 9.95 20.97
N ASN A 28 3.50 9.98 22.29
CA ASN A 28 3.64 11.18 23.13
C ASN A 28 2.50 12.21 22.90
N ASN A 29 2.81 13.39 22.33
CA ASN A 29 1.91 14.53 22.17
C ASN A 29 1.29 14.66 20.75
N ALA A 30 1.56 13.70 19.86
CA ALA A 30 1.12 13.72 18.46
C ALA A 30 -0.24 13.03 18.22
N VAL A 31 -0.98 12.71 19.27
CA VAL A 31 -2.33 12.11 19.16
C VAL A 31 -3.31 13.08 18.49
N CYS A 32 -3.13 14.38 18.71
CA CYS A 32 -4.04 15.42 18.22
C CYS A 32 -3.51 16.20 17.00
N ASN A 33 -2.27 15.96 16.57
CA ASN A 33 -1.60 16.76 15.54
C ASN A 33 -1.03 15.87 14.45
N GLU A 34 -1.26 16.26 13.19
CA GLU A 34 -0.64 15.61 12.05
C GLU A 34 0.78 16.16 11.85
N TYR A 35 1.74 15.30 11.52
CA TYR A 35 3.13 15.71 11.30
C TYR A 35 3.72 15.02 10.06
N PRO A 36 4.61 15.69 9.30
CA PRO A 36 5.24 15.06 8.15
C PRO A 36 6.27 14.03 8.64
N SER A 37 6.13 12.78 8.20
CA SER A 37 7.12 11.73 8.47
C SER A 37 7.87 11.39 7.18
N PRO A 38 9.18 11.67 7.08
CA PRO A 38 9.98 11.32 5.90
C PRO A 38 10.23 9.81 5.77
N ILE A 39 10.02 9.07 6.87
CA ILE A 39 10.16 7.61 6.92
C ILE A 39 8.75 7.00 6.93
N LEU A 40 8.48 6.12 5.97
CA LEU A 40 7.22 5.40 5.84
C LEU A 40 7.09 4.34 6.96
N PRO A 41 6.06 4.41 7.84
CA PRO A 41 5.81 3.38 8.85
C PRO A 41 5.14 2.13 8.25
N LYS A 42 5.96 1.22 7.68
CA LYS A 42 5.48 0.02 6.96
C LYS A 42 4.49 -0.87 7.72
N GLU A 43 4.56 -0.87 9.05
CA GLU A 43 3.72 -1.71 9.91
C GLU A 43 2.23 -1.36 9.82
N ARG A 44 1.91 -0.08 9.59
CA ARG A 44 0.55 0.43 9.55
C ARG A 44 -0.09 0.31 8.18
N TRP A 45 0.70 0.55 7.14
CA TRP A 45 0.20 0.55 5.79
C TRP A 45 -0.20 -0.85 5.33
N ARG A 46 -1.35 -0.92 4.66
CA ARG A 46 -1.92 -2.15 4.09
C ARG A 46 -2.37 -1.92 2.66
N TYR A 47 -2.27 -2.98 1.87
CA TYR A 47 -2.80 -3.03 0.52
C TYR A 47 -4.01 -3.94 0.45
N GLN A 48 -4.99 -3.49 -0.32
CA GLN A 48 -6.14 -4.28 -0.71
C GLN A 48 -6.28 -4.19 -2.23
N MET A 49 -6.40 -5.33 -2.90
CA MET A 49 -6.65 -5.32 -4.33
C MET A 49 -8.12 -4.95 -4.58
N VAL A 50 -8.33 -3.91 -5.38
CA VAL A 50 -9.68 -3.49 -5.80
C VAL A 50 -9.99 -3.85 -7.25
N ASN A 51 -8.97 -4.05 -8.09
CA ASN A 51 -9.09 -4.39 -9.50
C ASN A 51 -7.91 -5.30 -9.92
N MET A 52 -8.03 -6.31 -10.80
CA MET A 52 -9.22 -6.73 -11.56
C MET A 52 -10.13 -7.72 -10.83
N TYR A 53 -9.55 -8.63 -10.05
CA TYR A 53 -10.30 -9.51 -9.15
C TYR A 53 -10.10 -9.01 -7.71
N PRO A 54 -11.10 -8.35 -7.11
CA PRO A 54 -10.91 -7.73 -5.80
C PRO A 54 -10.51 -8.77 -4.74
N ASP A 55 -9.60 -8.39 -3.86
CA ASP A 55 -9.23 -9.13 -2.66
C ASP A 55 -9.67 -8.34 -1.43
N SER A 56 -10.96 -8.03 -1.32
CA SER A 56 -11.44 -7.10 -0.32
C SER A 56 -11.47 -7.66 1.11
N GLY A 57 -11.52 -8.98 1.25
CA GLY A 57 -11.49 -9.66 2.54
C GLY A 57 -10.08 -9.85 3.12
N GLN A 58 -9.02 -9.55 2.37
CA GLN A 58 -7.64 -9.72 2.83
C GLN A 58 -6.83 -8.43 2.71
N CYS A 59 -6.03 -8.17 3.74
CA CYS A 59 -5.15 -7.02 3.80
C CYS A 59 -3.70 -7.51 3.80
N HIS A 60 -2.93 -7.06 2.81
CA HIS A 60 -1.54 -7.47 2.67
C HIS A 60 -0.61 -6.40 3.25
N PRO A 61 0.33 -6.76 4.15
CA PRO A 61 1.29 -5.81 4.69
C PRO A 61 2.33 -5.40 3.64
N PHE A 62 2.93 -4.23 3.86
CA PHE A 62 4.05 -3.74 3.06
C PHE A 62 5.20 -4.74 2.99
N GLY A 63 5.77 -4.95 1.81
CA GLY A 63 6.91 -5.85 1.60
C GLY A 63 6.61 -7.36 1.65
N ARG A 64 5.34 -7.77 1.75
CA ARG A 64 4.97 -9.20 1.66
C ARG A 64 5.10 -9.69 0.21
N SER A 65 5.63 -10.91 0.03
CA SER A 65 5.65 -11.56 -1.28
C SER A 65 4.24 -11.74 -1.84
N VAL A 66 4.08 -11.40 -3.12
CA VAL A 66 2.75 -11.41 -3.77
C VAL A 66 2.41 -12.72 -4.47
N MET A 67 3.39 -13.64 -4.57
CA MET A 67 3.25 -14.97 -5.19
C MET A 67 2.03 -15.74 -4.69
N ARG A 68 1.73 -15.66 -3.39
CA ARG A 68 0.66 -16.46 -2.78
C ARG A 68 -0.73 -15.91 -3.09
N TRP A 69 -0.90 -14.60 -3.08
CA TRP A 69 -2.21 -13.95 -3.23
C TRP A 69 -2.46 -13.40 -4.64
N GLU A 70 -1.44 -13.39 -5.50
CA GLU A 70 -1.60 -13.12 -6.94
C GLU A 70 -2.15 -14.33 -7.72
N THR A 71 -2.13 -15.51 -7.11
CA THR A 71 -2.62 -16.75 -7.74
C THR A 71 -4.09 -16.60 -8.10
N GLY A 72 -4.43 -16.83 -9.36
CA GLY A 72 -5.79 -16.70 -9.89
C GLY A 72 -6.24 -15.25 -10.16
N LYS A 73 -5.43 -14.25 -9.82
CA LYS A 73 -5.80 -12.82 -9.98
C LYS A 73 -5.18 -12.17 -11.23
N ASN A 74 -4.42 -12.93 -12.02
CA ASN A 74 -3.76 -12.47 -13.25
C ASN A 74 -3.96 -13.48 -14.41
N PRO A 75 -5.17 -13.59 -15.00
CA PRO A 75 -5.40 -14.47 -16.14
C PRO A 75 -4.78 -13.90 -17.43
N PRO A 76 -4.35 -14.77 -18.38
CA PRO A 76 -3.70 -14.34 -19.61
C PRO A 76 -4.60 -13.53 -20.56
N ASN A 77 -5.92 -13.72 -20.51
CA ASN A 77 -6.88 -13.08 -21.42
C ASN A 77 -7.36 -11.68 -20.96
N THR A 78 -6.55 -10.97 -20.18
CA THR A 78 -7.01 -9.73 -19.51
C THR A 78 -6.07 -8.56 -19.80
N LYS A 79 -6.60 -7.33 -19.70
CA LYS A 79 -5.83 -6.10 -19.98
C LYS A 79 -4.78 -5.76 -18.90
N LYS A 80 -4.58 -6.64 -17.89
CA LYS A 80 -3.62 -6.47 -16.78
C LYS A 80 -3.72 -5.12 -16.06
N ASN A 81 -4.95 -4.65 -15.85
CA ASN A 81 -5.23 -3.44 -15.08
C ASN A 81 -5.36 -3.81 -13.60
N PHE A 82 -4.35 -3.45 -12.80
CA PHE A 82 -4.35 -3.68 -11.36
C PHE A 82 -4.66 -2.39 -10.61
N GLY A 83 -5.58 -2.47 -9.65
CA GLY A 83 -5.92 -1.38 -8.75
C GLY A 83 -5.66 -1.81 -7.32
N TYR A 84 -4.96 -0.97 -6.56
CA TYR A 84 -4.67 -1.18 -5.15
C TYR A 84 -5.21 -0.02 -4.34
N LEU A 85 -5.96 -0.34 -3.30
CA LEU A 85 -6.28 0.58 -2.24
C LEU A 85 -5.17 0.49 -1.19
N MET A 86 -4.46 1.60 -1.00
CA MET A 86 -3.50 1.78 0.07
C MET A 86 -4.16 2.53 1.20
N TRP A 87 -4.09 2.00 2.42
CA TRP A 87 -4.64 2.66 3.60
C TRP A 87 -3.77 2.43 4.83
N ARG A 88 -3.94 3.30 5.82
CA ARG A 88 -3.19 3.36 7.08
C ARG A 88 -4.16 3.34 8.25
#